data_AF-A0A961KC30-F1
#
_entry.id   AF-A0A961KC30-F1
#
_cell.length_a   1.000
_cell.length_b   1.000
_cell.length_c   1.000
_cell.angle_alpha   90.00
_cell.angle_beta   90.00
_cell.angle_gamma   90.00
#
_symmetry.space_group_name_H-M   'P 1'
#
loop_
_entity.id
_entity.type
_entity.pdbx_description
1 polymer ?
#
loop_
_entity_poly.entity_id
_entity_poly.type
_entity_poly.pdbx_seq_one_letter_code
_entity_poly.pdbx_strand_id
1 'polypeptide(L)'
;MYDHADFDAAFVRRRVAQFRDQVARRIDGSLTEEEFRPLRLMNGLYLQLHAYMLRVAIPYGSLTPGQLRQLAWISEKWDRGYGHFTTRQNIQFN
;
A
#
# COMPACT_ATOMS: atom_id res chain seq x y z
N MET A 1 -7.40 0.63 21.36
CA MET A 1 -6.69 0.86 20.08
C MET A 1 -5.72 -0.29 19.93
N TYR A 2 -5.65 -0.97 18.77
CA TYR A 2 -4.76 -2.12 18.60
C TYR A 2 -3.32 -1.64 18.73
N ASP A 3 -2.60 -2.14 19.72
CA ASP A 3 -1.21 -1.80 19.96
C ASP A 3 -0.33 -2.76 19.17
N HIS A 4 0.48 -2.23 18.26
CA HIS A 4 1.33 -3.03 17.40
C HIS A 4 2.52 -3.53 18.21
N ALA A 5 2.54 -4.83 18.49
CA ALA A 5 3.69 -5.46 19.14
C ALA A 5 4.92 -5.41 18.20
N ASP A 6 6.13 -5.53 18.76
CA ASP A 6 7.38 -5.60 17.98
C ASP A 6 7.37 -6.68 16.87
N PHE A 7 6.59 -7.74 17.10
CA PHE A 7 6.31 -8.79 16.12
C PHE A 7 5.67 -8.24 14.84
N ASP A 8 4.70 -7.33 14.95
CA ASP A 8 3.99 -6.74 13.82
C ASP A 8 4.95 -5.91 12.96
N ALA A 9 5.82 -5.12 13.60
CA ALA A 9 6.78 -4.28 12.90
C ALA A 9 7.80 -5.11 12.11
N ALA A 10 8.32 -6.19 12.70
CA ALA A 10 9.23 -7.10 12.00
C ALA A 10 8.53 -7.83 10.84
N PHE A 11 7.28 -8.29 11.06
CA PHE A 11 6.47 -8.92 10.02
C PHE A 11 6.22 -7.99 8.84
N VAL A 12 5.80 -6.73 9.10
CA VAL A 12 5.56 -5.72 8.07
C VAL A 12 6.84 -5.40 7.31
N ARG A 13 7.98 -5.24 7.99
CA ARG A 13 9.28 -5.00 7.33
C ARG A 13 9.66 -6.12 6.38
N ARG A 14 9.45 -7.39 6.77
CA ARG A 14 9.71 -8.55 5.91
C ARG A 14 8.80 -8.58 4.69
N ARG A 15 7.51 -8.28 4.87
CA ARG A 15 6.53 -8.15 3.78
C ARG A 15 6.93 -7.05 2.79
N VAL A 16 7.37 -5.89 3.29
CA VAL A 16 7.86 -4.79 2.46
C VAL A 16 9.10 -5.19 1.66
N ALA A 17 10.06 -5.87 2.29
CA ALA A 17 11.27 -6.35 1.60
C ALA A 17 10.93 -7.35 0.49
N GLN A 18 10.03 -8.30 0.76
CA GLN A 18 9.55 -9.26 -0.24
C GLN A 18 8.88 -8.55 -1.43
N PHE A 19 7.98 -7.61 -1.18
CA PHE A 19 7.29 -6.92 -2.27
C PHE A 19 8.24 -6.01 -3.07
N ARG A 20 9.24 -5.42 -2.42
CA ARG A 20 10.29 -4.65 -3.12
C ARG A 20 11.07 -5.49 -4.12
N ASP A 21 11.45 -6.72 -3.74
CA ASP A 21 12.11 -7.67 -4.66
C ASP A 21 11.21 -8.02 -5.85
N GLN A 22 9.94 -8.32 -5.60
CA GLN A 22 8.95 -8.61 -6.65
C GLN A 22 8.77 -7.43 -7.61
N VAL A 23 8.77 -6.19 -7.11
CA VAL A 23 8.73 -4.98 -7.93
C VAL A 23 10.01 -4.81 -8.74
N ALA A 24 11.19 -5.05 -8.16
CA ALA A 24 12.46 -4.98 -8.88
C ALA A 24 12.47 -5.96 -10.07
N ARG A 25 12.05 -7.21 -9.84
CA ARG A 25 11.90 -8.24 -10.89
C ARG A 25 10.88 -7.87 -11.96
N ARG A 26 9.80 -7.18 -11.58
CA ARG A 26 8.82 -6.66 -12.55
C ARG A 26 9.41 -5.55 -13.42
N ILE A 27 10.28 -4.71 -12.85
CA ILE A 27 10.94 -3.60 -13.56
C ILE A 27 12.04 -4.13 -14.49
N ASP A 28 12.82 -5.12 -14.06
CA ASP A 28 13.90 -5.71 -14.87
C ASP A 28 13.40 -6.72 -15.92
N GLY A 29 12.13 -7.11 -15.87
CA GLY A 29 11.46 -7.99 -16.84
C GLY A 29 11.55 -9.48 -16.51
N SER A 30 12.22 -9.87 -15.42
CA SER A 30 12.27 -11.27 -14.94
C SER A 30 10.98 -11.75 -14.26
N LEU A 31 9.98 -10.87 -14.15
CA LEU A 31 8.62 -11.17 -13.70
C LEU A 31 7.61 -10.50 -14.65
N THR A 32 6.80 -11.32 -15.33
CA THR A 32 5.80 -10.81 -16.29
C THR A 32 4.66 -10.08 -15.57
N GLU A 33 3.88 -9.27 -16.30
CA GLU A 33 2.70 -8.60 -15.70
C GLU A 33 1.65 -9.63 -15.23
N GLU A 34 1.54 -10.77 -15.91
CA GLU A 34 0.59 -11.83 -15.52
C GLU A 34 0.99 -12.46 -14.18
N GLU A 35 2.27 -12.78 -14.00
CA GLU A 35 2.81 -13.31 -12.73
C GLU A 35 2.82 -12.26 -11.62
N PHE A 36 3.07 -10.99 -11.96
CA PHE A 36 3.08 -9.90 -11.00
C PHE A 36 1.67 -9.50 -10.52
N ARG A 37 0.65 -9.68 -11.36
CA ARG A 37 -0.75 -9.32 -11.06
C ARG A 37 -1.23 -9.80 -9.68
N PRO A 38 -1.17 -11.09 -9.32
CA PRO A 38 -1.61 -11.53 -7.99
C PRO A 38 -0.78 -10.90 -6.86
N LEU A 39 0.53 -10.71 -7.05
CA LEU A 39 1.43 -10.15 -6.03
C LEU A 39 1.10 -8.69 -5.71
N ARG A 40 0.88 -7.87 -6.74
CA ARG A 40 0.51 -6.46 -6.56
C ARG A 40 -0.89 -6.31 -5.94
N LEU A 41 -1.84 -7.15 -6.36
CA LEU A 41 -3.20 -7.12 -5.81
C LEU A 41 -3.24 -7.51 -4.32
N MET A 42 -2.45 -8.50 -3.91
CA MET A 42 -2.29 -8.85 -2.48
C MET A 42 -1.62 -7.75 -1.64
N ASN A 43 -0.95 -6.79 -2.28
CA ASN A 43 -0.34 -5.62 -1.63
C ASN A 43 -1.15 -4.34 -1.85
N GLY A 44 -2.39 -4.45 -2.36
CA GLY A 44 -3.28 -3.31 -2.56
C GLY A 44 -2.91 -2.39 -3.72
N LEU A 45 -2.04 -2.84 -4.64
CA LEU A 45 -1.61 -2.07 -5.80
C LEU A 45 -2.37 -2.51 -7.07
N TYR A 46 -3.28 -1.64 -7.50
CA TYR A 46 -4.18 -1.87 -8.62
C TYR A 46 -3.71 -1.08 -9.84
N LEU A 47 -3.57 -1.73 -11.00
CA LEU A 47 -3.34 -1.04 -12.27
C LEU A 47 -4.68 -0.51 -12.80
N GLN A 48 -4.82 0.81 -12.88
CA GLN A 48 -5.87 1.50 -13.63
C GLN A 48 -5.37 1.80 -15.05
N LEU A 49 -6.23 2.36 -15.91
CA LEU A 49 -5.91 2.60 -17.32
C LEU A 49 -4.62 3.41 -17.54
N HIS A 50 -4.33 4.38 -16.67
CA HIS A 50 -3.21 5.30 -16.84
C HIS A 50 -2.18 5.27 -15.71
N ALA A 51 -2.46 4.61 -14.57
CA ALA A 51 -1.61 4.68 -13.39
C ALA A 51 -1.90 3.54 -12.41
N TYR A 52 -1.06 3.40 -11.39
CA TYR A 52 -1.31 2.49 -10.28
C TYR A 52 -2.03 3.21 -9.14
N MET A 53 -3.14 2.63 -8.68
CA MET A 53 -3.83 3.03 -7.46
C MET A 53 -3.38 2.16 -6.28
N LEU A 54 -2.93 2.81 -5.21
CA LEU A 54 -2.59 2.16 -3.95
C LEU A 54 -3.78 2.25 -2.99
N ARG A 55 -4.26 1.10 -2.52
CA ARG A 55 -5.25 1.00 -1.45
C ARG A 55 -4.57 0.60 -0.14
N VAL A 56 -4.64 1.47 0.86
CA VAL A 56 -4.16 1.18 2.21
C VAL A 56 -5.33 0.71 3.08
N ALA A 57 -5.17 -0.47 3.67
CA ALA A 57 -6.15 -1.04 4.57
C ALA A 57 -6.14 -0.32 5.93
N ILE A 58 -7.32 0.02 6.45
CA ILE A 58 -7.49 0.64 7.76
C ILE A 58 -8.37 -0.28 8.61
N PRO A 59 -7.79 -1.05 9.53
CA PRO A 59 -8.55 -1.97 10.38
C PRO A 59 -9.66 -1.22 11.13
N TYR A 60 -10.90 -1.69 10.97
CA TYR A 60 -12.10 -1.11 11.59
C TYR A 60 -12.30 0.40 11.29
N GLY A 61 -11.68 0.94 10.24
CA GLY A 61 -11.70 2.37 9.95
C GLY A 61 -11.05 3.25 11.03
N SER A 62 -10.30 2.67 11.96
CA SER A 62 -9.75 3.36 13.12
C SER A 62 -8.34 3.88 12.86
N LEU A 63 -8.12 5.18 13.08
CA LEU A 63 -6.83 5.83 12.92
C LEU A 63 -6.51 6.71 14.13
N THR A 64 -5.24 6.74 14.51
CA THR A 64 -4.69 7.81 15.35
C THR A 64 -4.49 9.09 14.52
N PRO A 65 -4.43 10.27 15.16
CA PRO A 65 -4.00 11.49 14.50
C PRO A 65 -2.60 11.37 13.86
N GLY A 66 -1.70 10.57 14.46
CA GLY A 66 -0.37 10.29 13.91
C GLY A 66 -0.43 9.49 12.60
N GLN A 67 -1.21 8.41 12.57
CA GLN A 67 -1.42 7.61 11.35
C GLN A 67 -2.09 8.43 10.25
N LEU A 68 -3.07 9.28 10.58
CA LEU A 68 -3.71 10.16 9.60
C LEU A 68 -2.71 11.17 9.00
N ARG A 69 -1.84 11.77 9.81
CA ARG A 69 -0.75 12.63 9.32
C ARG A 69 0.23 11.87 8.41
N GLN A 70 0.53 10.62 8.74
CA GLN A 70 1.38 9.79 7.90
C GLN A 70 0.74 9.51 6.53
N LEU A 71 -0.58 9.27 6.49
CA LEU A 71 -1.33 9.11 5.24
C LEU A 71 -1.33 10.40 4.41
N ALA A 72 -1.49 11.56 5.04
CA ALA A 72 -1.42 12.86 4.35
C ALA A 72 -0.03 13.10 3.73
N TRP A 73 1.04 12.79 4.48
CA TRP A 73 2.41 12.88 3.95
C TRP A 73 2.63 11.94 2.75
N ILE A 74 2.04 10.74 2.76
CA ILE A 74 2.09 9.82 1.61
C ILE A 74 1.44 10.47 0.39
N SER A 75 0.24 11.06 0.53
CA SER A 75 -0.43 11.71 -0.59
C SER A 75 0.33 12.91 -1.14
N GLU A 76 0.98 13.70 -0.28
CA GLU A 76 1.75 14.87 -0.71
C GLU A 76 3.05 14.49 -1.41
N LYS A 77 3.70 13.43 -0.94
CA LYS A 77 5.02 13.03 -1.45
C LYS A 77 4.94 12.18 -2.71
N TRP A 78 3.96 11.29 -2.82
CA TRP A 78 3.91 10.24 -3.84
C TRP A 78 2.66 10.28 -4.72
N ASP A 79 1.68 11.12 -4.38
CA ASP A 79 0.45 11.34 -5.15
C ASP A 79 0.29 12.87 -5.35
N ARG A 80 -0.95 13.34 -5.55
CA ARG A 80 -1.32 14.71 -5.91
C ARG A 80 -1.81 15.53 -4.72
N GLY A 81 -1.47 15.12 -3.50
CA GLY A 81 -1.89 15.79 -2.26
C GLY A 81 -3.32 15.51 -1.81
N TYR A 82 -3.98 14.48 -2.35
CA TYR A 82 -5.29 14.03 -1.86
C TYR A 82 -5.37 12.50 -1.82
N GLY A 83 -6.35 11.99 -1.07
CA GLY A 83 -6.66 10.57 -1.00
C GLY A 83 -8.16 10.36 -0.79
N HIS A 84 -8.67 9.20 -1.20
CA HIS A 84 -10.10 8.90 -1.16
C HIS A 84 -10.41 7.82 -0.14
N PHE A 85 -11.21 8.16 0.88
CA PHE A 85 -11.80 7.15 1.73
C PHE A 85 -12.88 6.37 0.98
N THR A 86 -12.82 5.05 1.12
CA THR A 86 -13.76 4.12 0.49
C THR A 86 -14.94 3.84 1.41
N THR A 87 -16.01 3.29 0.85
CA THR A 87 -17.16 2.79 1.64
C THR A 87 -16.79 1.65 2.60
N ARG A 88 -15.63 1.01 2.40
CA ARG A 88 -15.04 0.01 3.30
C ARG A 88 -14.02 0.61 4.27
N GLN A 89 -14.05 1.93 4.46
CA GLN A 89 -13.23 2.68 5.41
C GLN A 89 -11.70 2.62 5.19
N ASN A 90 -11.25 2.06 4.06
CA ASN A 90 -9.86 2.13 3.59
C ASN A 90 -9.60 3.46 2.86
N ILE A 91 -8.34 3.80 2.60
CA ILE A 91 -7.94 4.96 1.79
C ILE A 91 -7.27 4.53 0.46
N GLN A 92 -7.47 5.31 -0.60
CA GLN A 92 -6.88 5.12 -1.92
C GLN A 92 -6.09 6.35 -2.39
N PHE A 93 -4.97 6.11 -3.05
CA PHE A 93 -4.08 7.08 -3.73
C PHE A 93 -3.91 6.68 -5.20
N ASN A 94 -3.86 7.60 -6.17
CA ASN A 94 -3.93 7.30 -7.62
C ASN A 94 -2.76 7.83 -8.46
#